data_AF-A0A7Y5U535-F1
#
_entry.id   AF-A0A7Y5U535-F1
#
_cell.length_a   1.000
_cell.length_b   1.000
_cell.length_c   1.000
_cell.angle_alpha   90.00
_cell.angle_beta   90.00
_cell.angle_gamma   90.00
#
_symmetry.space_group_name_H-M   'P 1'
#
loop_
_entity.id
_entity.type
_entity.pdbx_description
1 polymer ?
#
loop_
_entity_poly.entity_id
_entity_poly.type
_entity_poly.pdbx_seq_one_letter_code
_entity_poly.pdbx_strand_id
1 'polypeptide(L)'
;MIDVNWSAVLGTGGAICSAFSFLPQVLKVRRQGGRDLSGAMLGLLLAGAVLWFAYGLINDARSVVVANTAVIGLVAAVAVMKATHQRRGAHQGRRPRIAIDMDEVMADAMAEHLRRYNAAYGASLTTADVCGRHLEDCIPPAHRAAAEAMLDASFFEDLAVLPDCQAVVRELTARYDVFIASAAMDVPCSFDAKYQWLRRHFPFIPPSHIVFCGDKSIVDADYLIDDRPRHFARFKGKPLLFSAPHNHAERRYPRVASWKEVRDHFVRLDPAFAPDTAADAASPHHVVIETQ
;
A
#
# COMPACT_ATOMS: atom_id res chain seq x y z
N MET A 1 -47.72 -3.37 54.30
CA MET A 1 -46.77 -2.43 53.68
C MET A 1 -45.60 -3.24 53.17
N ILE A 2 -45.32 -3.22 51.86
CA ILE A 2 -44.10 -3.83 51.33
C ILE A 2 -43.00 -2.79 51.52
N ASP A 3 -42.05 -3.04 52.40
CA ASP A 3 -40.86 -2.20 52.54
C ASP A 3 -39.96 -2.41 51.33
N VAL A 4 -40.17 -1.59 50.30
CA VAL A 4 -39.37 -1.61 49.08
C VAL A 4 -38.00 -1.02 49.40
N ASN A 5 -36.96 -1.84 49.25
CA ASN A 5 -35.58 -1.39 49.37
C ASN A 5 -35.20 -0.55 48.13
N TRP A 6 -35.49 0.76 48.19
CA TRP A 6 -35.22 1.72 47.11
C TRP A 6 -33.75 1.75 46.68
N SER A 7 -32.81 1.46 47.57
CA SER A 7 -31.38 1.38 47.22
C SER A 7 -31.07 0.20 46.29
N ALA A 8 -31.74 -0.94 46.50
CA ALA A 8 -31.63 -2.11 45.64
C ALA A 8 -32.28 -1.87 44.27
N VAL A 9 -33.43 -1.18 44.24
CA VAL A 9 -34.13 -0.84 43.00
C VAL A 9 -33.30 0.13 42.15
N LEU A 10 -32.84 1.24 42.74
CA LEU A 10 -32.02 2.23 42.04
C LEU A 10 -30.67 1.65 41.60
N GLY A 11 -30.02 0.85 42.45
CA GLY A 11 -28.76 0.18 42.12
C GLY A 11 -28.90 -0.83 40.98
N THR A 12 -29.97 -1.61 40.98
CA THR A 12 -30.27 -2.58 39.90
C THR A 12 -30.59 -1.85 38.59
N GLY A 13 -31.40 -0.78 38.65
CA GLY A 13 -31.69 0.05 37.47
C GLY A 13 -30.43 0.69 36.89
N GLY A 14 -29.56 1.25 37.74
CA GLY A 14 -28.27 1.82 37.32
C GLY A 14 -27.34 0.79 36.68
N ALA A 15 -27.29 -0.43 37.22
CA ALA A 15 -26.51 -1.53 36.65
C ALA A 15 -27.01 -1.95 35.27
N ILE A 16 -28.33 -2.06 35.09
CA ILE A 16 -28.97 -2.39 33.80
C ILE A 16 -28.68 -1.30 32.77
N CYS A 17 -28.95 -0.03 33.09
CA CYS A 17 -28.68 1.09 32.18
C CYS A 17 -27.20 1.15 31.77
N SER A 18 -26.30 0.92 32.73
CA SER A 18 -24.85 0.90 32.46
C SER A 18 -24.48 -0.24 31.51
N ALA A 19 -24.98 -1.46 31.74
CA ALA A 19 -24.73 -2.60 30.88
C ALA A 19 -25.25 -2.40 29.45
N PHE A 20 -26.47 -1.86 29.30
CA PHE A 20 -27.05 -1.58 27.98
C PHE A 20 -26.34 -0.44 27.24
N SER A 21 -25.73 0.52 27.95
CA SER A 21 -24.96 1.60 27.31
C SER A 21 -23.75 1.10 26.51
N PHE A 22 -23.23 -0.08 26.86
CA PHE A 22 -22.12 -0.71 26.14
C PHE A 22 -22.53 -1.63 24.99
N LEU A 23 -23.82 -1.98 24.86
CA LEU A 23 -24.32 -2.83 23.79
C LEU A 23 -24.03 -2.27 22.39
N PRO A 24 -24.19 -0.96 22.10
CA PRO A 24 -23.79 -0.37 20.83
C PRO A 24 -22.31 -0.59 20.51
N GLN A 25 -21.44 -0.57 21.53
CA GLN A 25 -19.99 -0.72 21.36
C GLN A 25 -19.61 -2.18 21.04
N VAL A 26 -20.26 -3.15 21.69
CA VAL A 26 -20.15 -4.59 21.36
C VAL A 26 -20.62 -4.89 19.93
N LEU A 27 -21.77 -4.34 19.54
CA LEU A 27 -22.31 -4.52 18.19
C LEU A 27 -21.41 -3.89 17.13
N LYS A 28 -20.82 -2.72 17.40
CA LYS A 28 -19.85 -2.06 16.52
C LYS A 28 -18.60 -2.91 16.32
N VAL A 29 -18.01 -3.45 17.40
CA VAL A 29 -16.82 -4.33 17.32
C VAL A 29 -17.12 -5.59 16.53
N ARG A 30 -18.31 -6.19 16.70
CA ARG A 30 -18.74 -7.37 15.93
C ARG A 30 -18.89 -7.08 14.43
N ARG A 31 -19.34 -5.88 14.05
CA ARG A 31 -19.56 -5.50 12.63
C ARG A 31 -18.30 -4.98 11.93
N GLN A 32 -17.50 -4.15 12.61
CA GLN A 32 -16.41 -3.38 12.01
C GLN A 32 -15.02 -3.92 12.39
N GLY A 33 -14.95 -4.85 13.33
CA GLY A 33 -13.68 -5.34 13.89
C GLY A 33 -13.11 -4.38 14.95
N GLY A 34 -12.43 -4.95 15.95
CA GLY A 34 -11.87 -4.18 17.08
C GLY A 34 -10.41 -3.75 16.90
N ARG A 35 -9.95 -3.49 15.67
CA ARG A 35 -8.53 -3.17 15.41
C ARG A 35 -8.11 -1.88 16.11
N ASP A 36 -8.96 -0.86 16.10
CA ASP A 36 -8.66 0.47 16.65
C ASP A 36 -8.86 0.57 18.17
N LEU A 37 -9.37 -0.48 18.84
CA LEU A 37 -9.49 -0.47 20.29
C LEU A 37 -8.13 -0.71 20.96
N SER A 38 -7.70 0.17 21.84
CA SER A 38 -6.48 -0.04 22.62
C SER A 38 -6.62 -1.24 23.56
N GLY A 39 -5.71 -2.20 23.46
CA GLY A 39 -5.64 -3.33 24.39
C GLY A 39 -5.34 -2.87 25.82
N ALA A 40 -4.50 -1.84 25.97
CA ALA A 40 -4.18 -1.26 27.28
C ALA A 40 -5.40 -0.63 27.95
N MET A 41 -6.26 0.05 27.17
CA MET A 41 -7.53 0.59 27.67
C MET A 41 -8.46 -0.52 28.16
N LEU A 42 -8.63 -1.59 27.36
CA LEU A 42 -9.45 -2.74 27.76
C LEU A 42 -8.90 -3.42 29.01
N GLY A 43 -7.57 -3.56 29.12
CA GLY A 43 -6.90 -4.09 30.31
C GLY A 43 -7.12 -3.23 31.55
N LEU A 44 -6.98 -1.91 31.42
CA LEU A 44 -7.22 -0.97 32.52
C LEU A 44 -8.69 -0.98 32.98
N LEU A 45 -9.63 -1.03 32.03
CA LEU A 45 -11.05 -1.10 32.32
C LEU A 45 -11.42 -2.41 33.05
N LEU A 46 -10.84 -3.54 32.62
CA LEU A 46 -11.04 -4.83 33.28
C LEU A 46 -10.46 -4.82 34.71
N ALA A 47 -9.24 -4.30 34.88
CA ALA A 47 -8.60 -4.18 36.19
C ALA A 47 -9.42 -3.32 37.15
N GLY A 48 -9.91 -2.16 36.69
CA GLY A 48 -10.78 -1.29 37.48
C GLY A 48 -12.09 -1.96 37.88
N ALA A 49 -12.73 -2.70 36.97
CA ALA A 49 -13.98 -3.41 37.26
C ALA A 49 -13.77 -4.54 38.28
N VAL A 50 -12.64 -5.26 38.21
CA VAL A 50 -12.27 -6.28 39.21
C VAL A 50 -12.04 -5.66 40.59
N LEU A 51 -11.37 -4.51 40.68
CA LEU A 51 -11.17 -3.80 41.94
C LEU A 51 -12.50 -3.35 42.56
N TRP A 52 -13.40 -2.78 41.78
CA TRP A 52 -14.73 -2.38 42.26
C TRP A 52 -15.59 -3.56 42.67
N PHE A 53 -15.50 -4.68 41.95
CA PHE A 53 -16.16 -5.92 42.34
C PHE A 53 -15.66 -6.43 43.69
N ALA A 54 -14.33 -6.47 43.90
CA ALA A 54 -13.72 -6.86 45.17
C ALA A 54 -14.12 -5.90 46.31
N TYR A 55 -14.09 -4.59 46.07
CA TYR A 55 -14.59 -3.58 47.00
C TYR A 55 -16.04 -3.85 47.40
N GLY A 56 -16.90 -4.17 46.42
CA GLY A 56 -18.31 -4.48 46.65
C GLY A 56 -18.51 -5.70 47.55
N LEU A 57 -17.69 -6.75 47.38
CA LEU A 57 -17.72 -7.93 48.24
C LEU A 57 -17.26 -7.62 49.67
N ILE A 58 -16.17 -6.86 49.82
CA ILE A 58 -15.62 -6.49 51.15
C ILE A 58 -16.61 -5.66 51.97
N ASN A 59 -17.39 -4.80 51.31
CA ASN A 59 -18.31 -3.86 51.96
C ASN A 59 -19.79 -4.28 51.89
N ASP A 60 -20.10 -5.52 51.48
CA ASP A 60 -21.47 -6.03 51.26
C ASP A 60 -22.34 -5.13 50.36
N ALA A 61 -21.73 -4.43 49.39
CA ALA A 61 -22.39 -3.48 48.51
C ALA A 61 -22.93 -4.17 47.24
N ARG A 62 -24.08 -4.85 47.37
CA ARG A 62 -24.69 -5.66 46.30
C ARG A 62 -24.82 -4.96 44.94
N SER A 63 -25.20 -3.68 44.92
CA SER A 63 -25.36 -2.90 43.67
C SER A 63 -24.03 -2.72 42.91
N VAL A 64 -22.92 -2.56 43.65
CA VAL A 64 -21.58 -2.42 43.06
C VAL A 64 -21.11 -3.76 42.48
N VAL A 65 -21.36 -4.85 43.20
CA VAL A 65 -21.03 -6.21 42.76
C VAL A 65 -21.75 -6.56 41.45
N VAL A 66 -23.05 -6.33 41.37
CA VAL A 66 -23.86 -6.63 40.17
C VAL A 66 -23.40 -5.80 38.97
N ALA A 67 -23.23 -4.49 39.14
CA ALA A 67 -22.80 -3.60 38.05
C ALA A 67 -21.43 -3.99 37.48
N ASN A 68 -20.45 -4.25 38.34
CA ASN A 68 -19.10 -4.57 37.89
C ASN A 68 -18.97 -5.98 37.31
N THR A 69 -19.80 -6.93 37.76
CA THR A 69 -19.91 -8.26 37.12
C THR A 69 -20.32 -8.13 35.64
N ALA A 70 -21.31 -7.28 35.36
CA ALA A 70 -21.76 -7.02 33.99
C ALA A 70 -20.66 -6.35 33.14
N VAL A 71 -19.94 -5.37 33.70
CA VAL A 71 -18.82 -4.71 33.02
C VAL A 71 -17.70 -5.70 32.70
N ILE A 72 -17.30 -6.54 33.66
CA ILE A 72 -16.28 -7.59 33.46
C ILE A 72 -16.67 -8.51 32.30
N GLY A 73 -17.89 -9.03 32.30
CA GLY A 73 -18.38 -9.94 31.26
C GLY A 73 -18.36 -9.30 29.87
N LEU A 74 -18.79 -8.04 29.77
CA LEU A 74 -18.81 -7.31 28.51
C LEU A 74 -17.41 -6.95 28.01
N VAL A 75 -16.52 -6.45 28.87
CA VAL A 75 -15.13 -6.12 28.49
C VAL A 75 -14.37 -7.38 28.08
N ALA A 76 -14.57 -8.49 28.80
CA ALA A 76 -14.03 -9.79 28.42
C ALA A 76 -14.55 -10.25 27.04
N ALA A 77 -15.86 -10.12 26.78
CA ALA A 77 -16.43 -10.44 25.47
C ALA A 77 -15.81 -9.60 24.34
N VAL A 78 -15.62 -8.30 24.56
CA VAL A 78 -14.94 -7.41 23.59
C VAL A 78 -13.48 -7.80 23.38
N ALA A 79 -12.76 -8.12 24.44
CA ALA A 79 -11.37 -8.57 24.36
C ALA A 79 -11.25 -9.90 23.60
N VAL A 80 -12.13 -10.86 23.86
CA VAL A 80 -12.21 -12.16 23.16
C VAL A 80 -12.57 -11.94 21.68
N MET A 81 -13.58 -11.11 21.38
CA MET A 81 -13.94 -10.76 20.01
C MET A 81 -12.76 -10.12 19.27
N LYS A 82 -12.02 -9.20 19.92
CA LYS A 82 -10.80 -8.60 19.37
C LYS A 82 -9.73 -9.66 19.08
N ALA A 83 -9.43 -10.53 20.06
CA ALA A 83 -8.42 -11.57 19.90
C ALA A 83 -8.79 -12.58 18.80
N THR A 84 -10.06 -12.97 18.71
CA THR A 84 -10.56 -13.89 17.69
C THR A 84 -10.63 -13.24 16.31
N HIS A 85 -11.00 -11.97 16.18
CA HIS A 85 -10.94 -11.22 14.91
C HIS A 85 -9.51 -10.96 14.44
N GLN A 86 -8.58 -10.66 15.37
CA GLN A 86 -7.17 -10.51 15.05
C GLN A 86 -6.56 -11.84 14.58
N ARG A 87 -6.92 -12.96 15.21
CA ARG A 87 -6.52 -14.30 14.75
C ARG A 87 -7.14 -14.71 13.41
N ARG A 88 -8.42 -14.40 13.17
CA ARG A 88 -9.09 -14.65 11.87
C ARG A 88 -8.52 -13.78 10.75
N GLY A 89 -8.21 -12.51 11.02
CA GLY A 89 -7.58 -11.59 10.06
C GLY A 89 -6.10 -11.87 9.80
N ALA A 90 -5.42 -12.63 10.67
CA ALA A 90 -4.05 -13.09 10.46
C ALA A 90 -3.96 -14.33 9.53
N HIS A 91 -5.10 -14.95 9.18
CA HIS A 91 -5.17 -16.16 8.34
C HIS A 91 -5.91 -15.98 7.00
N GLN A 92 -6.44 -14.79 6.71
CA GLN A 92 -6.79 -14.38 5.35
C GLN A 92 -5.83 -13.27 4.94
N GLY A 93 -4.60 -13.67 4.57
CA GLY A 93 -3.58 -12.72 4.14
C GLY A 93 -4.07 -11.98 2.90
N ARG A 94 -4.19 -10.64 2.98
CA ARG A 94 -4.36 -9.83 1.77
C ARG A 94 -3.19 -10.12 0.83
N ARG A 95 -3.43 -10.08 -0.48
CA ARG A 95 -2.34 -10.13 -1.45
C ARG A 95 -1.36 -9.00 -1.12
N PRO A 96 -0.04 -9.25 -1.14
CA PRO A 96 0.91 -8.17 -0.91
C PRO A 96 0.76 -7.11 -2.01
N ARG A 97 0.98 -5.86 -1.65
CA ARG A 97 0.77 -4.69 -2.52
C ARG A 97 2.10 -4.16 -3.02
N ILE A 98 2.17 -3.89 -4.31
CA ILE A 98 3.33 -3.23 -4.95
C ILE A 98 2.84 -1.90 -5.49
N ALA A 99 3.45 -0.80 -5.04
CA ALA A 99 3.33 0.50 -5.68
C ALA A 99 4.50 0.68 -6.67
N ILE A 100 4.19 1.19 -7.86
CA ILE A 100 5.17 1.36 -8.95
C ILE A 100 5.09 2.81 -9.44
N ASP A 101 6.23 3.50 -9.50
CA ASP A 101 6.30 4.83 -10.13
C ASP A 101 6.14 4.74 -11.64
N MET A 102 5.71 5.83 -12.27
CA MET A 102 5.53 5.89 -13.72
C MET A 102 6.78 6.39 -14.43
N ASP A 103 7.20 7.63 -14.18
CA ASP A 103 8.31 8.26 -14.90
C ASP A 103 9.64 7.63 -14.47
N GLU A 104 10.55 7.38 -15.42
CA GLU A 104 11.86 6.74 -15.19
C GLU A 104 11.81 5.33 -14.57
N VAL A 105 10.63 4.71 -14.53
CA VAL A 105 10.42 3.34 -14.02
C VAL A 105 9.58 2.51 -14.98
N MET A 106 8.47 3.05 -15.47
CA MET A 106 7.64 2.42 -16.51
C MET A 106 7.81 3.12 -17.85
N ALA A 107 7.92 4.44 -17.83
CA ALA A 107 7.99 5.33 -18.98
C ALA A 107 9.38 5.98 -19.05
N ASP A 108 9.98 6.02 -20.24
CA ASP A 108 11.29 6.62 -20.51
C ASP A 108 11.18 8.15 -20.67
N ALA A 109 11.03 8.85 -19.54
CA ALA A 109 10.86 10.29 -19.51
C ALA A 109 12.16 11.04 -19.84
N MET A 110 13.31 10.50 -19.44
CA MET A 110 14.64 11.07 -19.64
C MET A 110 15.02 11.08 -21.11
N ALA A 111 14.80 9.98 -21.83
CA ALA A 111 15.07 9.95 -23.26
C ALA A 111 14.20 10.98 -24.01
N GLU A 112 12.93 11.13 -23.63
CA GLU A 112 12.04 12.12 -24.24
C GLU A 112 12.47 13.56 -23.90
N HIS A 113 12.88 13.83 -22.66
CA HIS A 113 13.33 15.16 -22.25
C HIS A 113 14.62 15.57 -22.98
N LEU A 114 15.58 14.64 -23.09
CA LEU A 114 16.79 14.82 -23.90
C LEU A 114 16.47 15.03 -25.37
N ARG A 115 15.55 14.24 -25.95
CA ARG A 115 15.15 14.36 -27.35
C ARG A 115 14.56 15.74 -27.65
N ARG A 116 13.62 16.21 -26.83
CA ARG A 116 13.01 17.55 -26.97
C ARG A 116 14.03 18.65 -26.82
N TYR A 117 14.90 18.55 -25.82
CA TYR A 117 15.95 19.53 -25.59
C TYR A 117 16.93 19.61 -26.76
N ASN A 118 17.45 18.47 -27.21
CA ASN A 118 18.37 18.38 -28.34
C ASN A 118 17.75 18.94 -29.62
N ALA A 119 16.48 18.63 -29.88
CA ALA A 119 15.76 19.17 -31.03
C ALA A 119 15.57 20.69 -30.96
N ALA A 120 15.24 21.23 -29.79
CA ALA A 120 14.98 22.67 -29.61
C ALA A 120 16.26 23.52 -29.69
N TYR A 121 17.39 22.99 -29.21
CA TYR A 121 18.63 23.75 -29.06
C TYR A 121 19.79 23.27 -29.96
N GLY A 122 19.54 22.31 -30.85
CA GLY A 122 20.59 21.72 -31.69
C GLY A 122 21.69 21.04 -30.88
N ALA A 123 21.37 20.53 -29.69
CA ALA A 123 22.31 19.88 -28.80
C ALA A 123 22.44 18.37 -29.12
N SER A 124 23.37 17.69 -28.45
CA SER A 124 23.58 16.24 -28.61
C SER A 124 23.82 15.57 -27.26
N LEU A 125 23.04 15.97 -26.25
CA LEU A 125 23.09 15.37 -24.91
C LEU A 125 22.56 13.94 -24.94
N THR A 126 23.26 13.07 -24.23
CA THR A 126 22.92 11.65 -24.05
C THR A 126 22.63 11.36 -22.57
N THR A 127 22.08 10.18 -22.29
CA THR A 127 21.87 9.72 -20.90
C THR A 127 23.17 9.62 -20.10
N ALA A 128 24.31 9.39 -20.78
CA ALA A 128 25.62 9.39 -20.15
C ALA A 128 26.03 10.78 -19.65
N ASP A 129 25.65 11.85 -20.36
CA ASP A 129 26.00 13.23 -20.01
C ASP A 129 25.27 13.72 -18.75
N VAL A 130 24.06 13.19 -18.52
CA VAL A 130 23.22 13.49 -17.34
C VAL A 130 23.38 12.46 -16.22
N CYS A 131 24.35 11.55 -16.31
CA CYS A 131 24.59 10.57 -15.26
C CYS A 131 24.94 11.25 -13.92
N GLY A 132 24.18 10.93 -12.88
CA GLY A 132 24.29 11.49 -11.53
C GLY A 132 23.76 12.92 -11.37
N ARG A 133 23.10 13.48 -12.39
CA ARG A 133 22.59 14.86 -12.40
C ARG A 133 21.19 14.93 -13.00
N HIS A 134 20.49 16.05 -12.81
CA HIS A 134 19.29 16.34 -13.58
C HIS A 134 19.64 17.05 -14.89
N LEU A 135 18.72 17.08 -15.86
CA LEU A 135 18.96 17.75 -17.14
C LEU A 135 19.27 19.24 -16.92
N GLU A 136 18.57 19.88 -15.99
CA GLU A 136 18.70 21.29 -15.63
C GLU A 136 20.11 21.64 -15.13
N ASP A 137 20.84 20.67 -14.58
CA ASP A 137 22.23 20.82 -14.12
C ASP A 137 23.25 20.71 -15.26
N CYS A 138 22.84 20.14 -16.40
CA CYS A 138 23.69 19.84 -17.55
C CYS A 138 23.52 20.85 -18.70
N ILE A 139 22.58 21.78 -18.58
CA ILE A 139 22.23 22.77 -19.60
C ILE A 139 22.55 24.20 -19.13
N PRO A 140 22.71 25.17 -20.05
CA PRO A 140 22.90 26.57 -19.69
C PRO A 140 21.77 27.09 -18.78
N PRO A 141 22.07 27.90 -17.75
CA PRO A 141 21.05 28.44 -16.84
C PRO A 141 19.88 29.14 -17.53
N ALA A 142 20.16 29.82 -18.65
CA ALA A 142 19.15 30.49 -19.47
C ALA A 142 18.12 29.53 -20.10
N HIS A 143 18.46 28.24 -20.25
CA HIS A 143 17.58 27.24 -20.87
C HIS A 143 16.74 26.47 -19.83
N ARG A 144 17.03 26.59 -18.52
CA ARG A 144 16.40 25.75 -17.48
C ARG A 144 14.88 25.86 -17.44
N ALA A 145 14.35 27.07 -17.38
CA ALA A 145 12.90 27.29 -17.36
C ALA A 145 12.23 26.78 -18.64
N ALA A 146 12.89 26.92 -19.79
CA ALA A 146 12.38 26.41 -21.06
C ALA A 146 12.42 24.87 -21.12
N ALA A 147 13.46 24.24 -20.55
CA ALA A 147 13.54 22.78 -20.44
C ALA A 147 12.47 22.22 -19.50
N GLU A 148 12.20 22.87 -18.37
CA GLU A 148 11.10 22.50 -17.47
C GLU A 148 9.74 22.65 -18.16
N ALA A 149 9.54 23.73 -18.92
CA ALA A 149 8.32 23.96 -19.70
C ALA A 149 8.09 22.95 -20.84
N MET A 150 9.10 22.13 -21.21
CA MET A 150 8.93 21.04 -22.19
C MET A 150 8.08 19.88 -21.63
N LEU A 151 7.89 19.81 -20.32
CA LEU A 151 7.04 18.83 -19.62
C LEU A 151 5.55 19.20 -19.75
N ASP A 152 5.06 19.39 -20.98
CA ASP A 152 3.65 19.65 -21.28
C ASP A 152 2.83 18.35 -21.41
N ALA A 153 1.53 18.43 -21.71
CA ALA A 153 0.70 17.23 -21.87
C ALA A 153 1.27 16.26 -22.94
N SER A 154 1.74 16.79 -24.07
CA SER A 154 2.29 15.99 -25.16
C SER A 154 3.56 15.24 -24.76
N PHE A 155 4.30 15.72 -23.75
CA PHE A 155 5.45 15.03 -23.19
C PHE A 155 5.07 13.65 -22.66
N PHE A 156 3.95 13.55 -21.95
CA PHE A 156 3.53 12.33 -21.29
C PHE A 156 2.69 11.41 -22.17
N GLU A 157 2.11 11.93 -23.26
CA GLU A 157 1.18 11.18 -24.12
C GLU A 157 1.83 10.02 -24.88
N ASP A 158 3.12 10.13 -25.24
CA ASP A 158 3.82 9.20 -26.13
C ASP A 158 5.20 8.77 -25.58
N LEU A 159 5.32 8.69 -24.24
CA LEU A 159 6.53 8.17 -23.63
C LEU A 159 6.76 6.71 -24.04
N ALA A 160 7.99 6.37 -24.40
CA ALA A 160 8.35 4.97 -24.65
C ALA A 160 8.21 4.15 -23.36
N VAL A 161 7.67 2.94 -23.47
CA VAL A 161 7.63 2.01 -22.33
C VAL A 161 9.01 1.39 -22.16
N LEU A 162 9.53 1.34 -20.93
CA LEU A 162 10.81 0.69 -20.65
C LEU A 162 10.78 -0.81 -21.00
N PRO A 163 11.92 -1.38 -21.47
CA PRO A 163 11.98 -2.78 -21.88
C PRO A 163 11.47 -3.75 -20.81
N ASP A 164 10.77 -4.80 -21.26
CA ASP A 164 10.20 -5.88 -20.42
C ASP A 164 9.12 -5.44 -19.39
N CYS A 165 8.85 -4.14 -19.23
CA CYS A 165 7.94 -3.60 -18.22
C CYS A 165 6.54 -4.21 -18.28
N GLN A 166 5.88 -4.18 -19.43
CA GLN A 166 4.50 -4.68 -19.58
C GLN A 166 4.39 -6.17 -19.25
N ALA A 167 5.39 -6.96 -19.63
CA ALA A 167 5.41 -8.40 -19.38
C ALA A 167 5.55 -8.68 -17.87
N VAL A 168 6.56 -8.07 -17.24
CA VAL A 168 6.84 -8.28 -15.81
C VAL A 168 5.73 -7.73 -14.92
N VAL A 169 5.18 -6.55 -15.22
CA VAL A 169 4.06 -6.00 -14.44
C VAL A 169 2.82 -6.91 -14.55
N ARG A 170 2.57 -7.49 -15.73
CA ARG A 170 1.49 -8.48 -15.91
C ARG A 170 1.73 -9.73 -15.07
N GLU A 171 2.96 -10.26 -15.03
CA GLU A 171 3.33 -11.38 -14.15
C GLU A 171 3.09 -11.03 -12.67
N LEU A 172 3.51 -9.84 -12.23
CA LEU A 172 3.31 -9.37 -10.86
C LEU A 172 1.81 -9.31 -10.49
N THR A 173 0.94 -8.89 -11.41
CA THR A 173 -0.52 -8.84 -11.16
C THR A 173 -1.16 -10.19 -10.90
N ALA A 174 -0.48 -11.31 -11.17
CA ALA A 174 -0.98 -12.65 -10.85
C ALA A 174 -0.85 -13.02 -9.35
N ARG A 175 0.09 -12.39 -8.63
CA ARG A 175 0.37 -12.69 -7.20
C ARG A 175 0.20 -11.49 -6.27
N TYR A 176 0.46 -10.29 -6.77
CA TYR A 176 0.41 -9.04 -6.02
C TYR A 176 -0.79 -8.18 -6.42
N ASP A 177 -1.24 -7.33 -5.51
CA ASP A 177 -2.10 -6.20 -5.86
C ASP A 177 -1.18 -5.06 -6.32
N VAL A 178 -1.14 -4.79 -7.62
CA VAL A 178 -0.26 -3.78 -8.22
C VAL A 178 -0.98 -2.44 -8.34
N PHE A 179 -0.35 -1.38 -7.88
CA PHE A 179 -0.79 0.01 -7.94
C PHE A 179 0.24 0.86 -8.65
N ILE A 180 -0.22 1.83 -9.44
CA ILE A 180 0.64 2.87 -10.01
C ILE A 180 0.54 4.11 -9.13
N ALA A 181 1.69 4.65 -8.71
CA ALA A 181 1.78 5.82 -7.86
C ALA A 181 2.63 6.89 -8.57
N SER A 182 1.99 7.86 -9.22
CA SER A 182 2.66 8.94 -9.96
C SER A 182 2.38 10.30 -9.33
N ALA A 183 3.36 11.21 -9.39
CA ALA A 183 3.07 12.63 -9.21
C ALA A 183 2.37 13.18 -10.46
N ALA A 184 1.55 14.21 -10.25
CA ALA A 184 0.92 14.99 -11.33
C ALA A 184 0.64 16.44 -10.93
N MET A 185 0.51 16.73 -9.62
CA MET A 185 0.17 18.08 -9.15
C MET A 185 1.27 19.12 -9.45
N ASP A 186 2.53 18.70 -9.57
CA ASP A 186 3.66 19.57 -9.95
C ASP A 186 3.56 20.00 -11.43
N VAL A 187 2.89 19.19 -12.27
CA VAL A 187 2.69 19.43 -13.70
C VAL A 187 1.22 19.11 -14.03
N PRO A 188 0.25 19.98 -13.70
CA PRO A 188 -1.18 19.62 -13.72
C PRO A 188 -1.69 19.12 -15.08
N CYS A 189 -1.12 19.63 -16.19
CA CYS A 189 -1.46 19.18 -17.54
C CYS A 189 -1.06 17.71 -17.81
N SER A 190 -0.17 17.14 -17.00
CA SER A 190 0.26 15.73 -17.11
C SER A 190 -0.80 14.74 -16.63
N PHE A 191 -1.80 15.17 -15.84
CA PHE A 191 -2.74 14.24 -15.20
C PHE A 191 -3.48 13.35 -16.21
N ASP A 192 -4.18 13.96 -17.16
CA ASP A 192 -4.93 13.20 -18.17
C ASP A 192 -3.97 12.47 -19.12
N ALA A 193 -2.88 13.11 -19.56
CA ALA A 193 -1.89 12.49 -20.42
C ALA A 193 -1.29 11.19 -19.80
N LYS A 194 -0.88 11.24 -18.54
CA LYS A 194 -0.39 10.07 -17.79
C LYS A 194 -1.46 9.01 -17.63
N TYR A 195 -2.69 9.40 -17.32
CA TYR A 195 -3.81 8.47 -17.22
C TYR A 195 -4.06 7.75 -18.54
N GLN A 196 -4.18 8.49 -19.65
CA GLN A 196 -4.41 7.92 -20.98
C GLN A 196 -3.23 7.04 -21.44
N TRP A 197 -2.00 7.44 -21.14
CA TRP A 197 -0.80 6.62 -21.38
C TRP A 197 -0.90 5.28 -20.65
N LEU A 198 -1.26 5.29 -19.36
CA LEU A 198 -1.50 4.06 -18.59
C LEU A 198 -2.64 3.21 -19.17
N ARG A 199 -3.74 3.84 -19.63
CA ARG A 199 -4.84 3.13 -20.28
C ARG A 199 -4.40 2.45 -21.57
N ARG A 200 -3.52 3.07 -22.35
CA ARG A 200 -3.00 2.54 -23.62
C ARG A 200 -2.01 1.40 -23.40
N HIS A 201 -1.04 1.57 -22.51
CA HIS A 201 0.07 0.63 -22.36
C HIS A 201 -0.17 -0.44 -21.29
N PHE A 202 -1.00 -0.17 -20.29
CA PHE A 202 -1.29 -1.10 -19.17
C PHE A 202 -2.81 -1.30 -18.97
N PRO A 203 -3.56 -1.71 -20.02
CA PRO A 203 -5.03 -1.80 -19.94
C PRO A 203 -5.52 -2.82 -18.91
N PHE A 204 -4.66 -3.76 -18.50
CA PHE A 204 -4.92 -4.78 -17.49
C PHE A 204 -4.82 -4.26 -16.04
N ILE A 205 -4.29 -3.04 -15.82
CA ILE A 205 -4.35 -2.38 -14.51
C ILE A 205 -5.68 -1.62 -14.42
N PRO A 206 -6.52 -1.90 -13.41
CA PRO A 206 -7.79 -1.21 -13.26
C PRO A 206 -7.58 0.26 -12.88
N PRO A 207 -8.43 1.20 -13.34
CA PRO A 207 -8.30 2.63 -12.98
C PRO A 207 -8.28 2.90 -11.47
N SER A 208 -8.96 2.07 -10.68
CA SER A 208 -8.96 2.16 -9.20
C SER A 208 -7.60 1.87 -8.56
N HIS A 209 -6.62 1.37 -9.33
CA HIS A 209 -5.26 1.11 -8.87
C HIS A 209 -4.26 2.18 -9.34
N ILE A 210 -4.74 3.28 -9.93
CA ILE A 210 -3.92 4.42 -10.32
C ILE A 210 -4.08 5.52 -9.26
N VAL A 211 -2.98 5.90 -8.63
CA VAL A 211 -2.93 6.86 -7.54
C VAL A 211 -2.05 8.03 -7.93
N PHE A 212 -2.64 9.22 -7.94
CA PHE A 212 -1.88 10.46 -8.12
C PHE A 212 -1.56 11.07 -6.76
N CYS A 213 -0.28 11.13 -6.40
CA CYS A 213 0.18 11.71 -5.15
C CYS A 213 1.60 12.27 -5.28
N GLY A 214 1.87 13.40 -4.63
CA GLY A 214 3.22 13.96 -4.58
C GLY A 214 4.09 13.30 -3.50
N ASP A 215 3.55 13.16 -2.29
CA ASP A 215 4.24 12.49 -1.18
C ASP A 215 3.85 11.01 -1.09
N LYS A 216 4.72 10.12 -1.56
CA LYS A 216 4.51 8.67 -1.56
C LYS A 216 4.61 8.02 -0.18
N SER A 217 4.94 8.77 0.88
CA SER A 217 4.89 8.26 2.26
C SER A 217 3.47 7.90 2.73
N ILE A 218 2.44 8.41 2.05
CA ILE A 218 1.03 8.10 2.34
C ILE A 218 0.58 6.77 1.74
N VAL A 219 1.35 6.18 0.83
CA VAL A 219 0.98 4.97 0.10
C VAL A 219 1.13 3.74 1.01
N ASP A 220 0.02 3.03 1.25
CA ASP A 220 -0.02 1.80 2.04
C ASP A 220 0.23 0.56 1.16
N ALA A 221 1.51 0.32 0.86
CA ALA A 221 2.00 -0.81 0.08
C ALA A 221 3.15 -1.54 0.78
N ASP A 222 3.35 -2.82 0.46
CA ASP A 222 4.45 -3.62 1.02
C ASP A 222 5.78 -3.37 0.30
N TYR A 223 5.71 -2.99 -0.99
CA TYR A 223 6.85 -2.64 -1.83
C TYR A 223 6.58 -1.33 -2.59
N LEU A 224 7.63 -0.54 -2.80
CA LEU A 224 7.62 0.63 -3.68
C LEU A 224 8.80 0.54 -4.65
N ILE A 225 8.49 0.47 -5.95
CA ILE A 225 9.46 0.53 -7.04
C ILE A 225 9.48 1.96 -7.58
N ASP A 226 10.59 2.67 -7.42
CA ASP A 226 10.69 4.11 -7.69
C ASP A 226 12.14 4.47 -8.05
N ASP A 227 12.35 5.46 -8.89
CA ASP A 227 13.67 5.99 -9.25
C ASP A 227 14.17 7.04 -8.26
N ARG A 228 13.28 7.69 -7.49
CA ARG A 228 13.63 8.83 -6.63
C ARG A 228 13.85 8.39 -5.18
N PRO A 229 15.09 8.43 -4.65
CA PRO A 229 15.39 7.99 -3.29
C PRO A 229 14.65 8.77 -2.19
N ARG A 230 14.25 10.02 -2.48
CA ARG A 230 13.49 10.86 -1.55
C ARG A 230 12.14 10.26 -1.15
N HIS A 231 11.51 9.46 -2.03
CA HIS A 231 10.23 8.81 -1.75
C HIS A 231 10.37 7.67 -0.72
N PHE A 232 11.59 7.14 -0.53
CA PHE A 232 11.83 5.99 0.35
C PHE A 232 12.04 6.36 1.82
N ALA A 233 12.56 7.56 2.12
CA ALA A 233 12.95 7.93 3.49
C ALA A 233 11.80 7.84 4.51
N ARG A 234 10.55 8.01 4.07
CA ARG A 234 9.34 7.95 4.90
C ARG A 234 8.37 6.85 4.47
N PHE A 235 8.74 6.04 3.47
CA PHE A 235 7.92 4.92 3.04
C PHE A 235 7.97 3.79 4.07
N LYS A 236 6.81 3.24 4.42
CA LYS A 236 6.69 2.23 5.50
C LYS A 236 7.00 0.81 5.03
N GLY A 237 6.82 0.54 3.73
CA GLY A 237 7.12 -0.75 3.11
C GLY A 237 8.60 -0.89 2.73
N LYS A 238 8.89 -1.87 1.89
CA LYS A 238 10.24 -2.15 1.38
C LYS A 238 10.51 -1.32 0.12
N PRO A 239 11.51 -0.43 0.12
CA PRO A 239 11.91 0.31 -1.07
C PRO A 239 12.69 -0.59 -2.04
N LEU A 240 12.46 -0.42 -3.34
CA LEU A 240 13.24 -0.99 -4.42
C LEU A 240 13.60 0.11 -5.40
N LEU A 241 14.85 0.55 -5.39
CA LEU A 241 15.35 1.63 -6.24
C LEU A 241 15.51 1.13 -7.67
N PHE A 242 14.70 1.68 -8.58
CA PHE A 242 14.88 1.45 -10.01
C PHE A 242 16.01 2.35 -10.52
N SER A 243 16.94 1.80 -11.28
CA SER A 243 18.10 2.57 -11.73
C SER A 243 17.74 3.54 -12.84
N ALA A 244 18.12 4.80 -12.63
CA ALA A 244 17.96 5.88 -13.60
C ALA A 244 19.23 6.75 -13.57
N PRO A 245 19.54 7.53 -14.63
CA PRO A 245 20.79 8.29 -14.72
C PRO A 245 21.05 9.16 -13.49
N HIS A 246 20.05 9.93 -13.05
CA HIS A 246 20.18 10.87 -11.94
C HIS A 246 20.43 10.20 -10.57
N ASN A 247 20.04 8.93 -10.39
CA ASN A 247 20.20 8.21 -9.12
C ASN A 247 21.45 7.31 -9.08
N HIS A 248 22.34 7.38 -10.09
CA HIS A 248 23.50 6.50 -10.22
C HIS A 248 24.46 6.53 -9.00
N ALA A 249 24.53 7.62 -8.24
CA ALA A 249 25.38 7.73 -7.05
C ALA A 249 24.72 7.18 -5.77
N GLU A 250 23.42 6.87 -5.78
CA GLU A 250 22.70 6.38 -4.59
C GLU A 250 23.08 4.94 -4.24
N ARG A 251 23.31 4.67 -2.94
CA ARG A 251 23.76 3.37 -2.41
C ARG A 251 22.93 2.87 -1.21
N ARG A 252 21.97 3.65 -0.69
CA ARG A 252 21.24 3.35 0.55
C ARG A 252 20.15 2.29 0.42
N TYR A 253 19.71 1.97 -0.80
CA TYR A 253 18.51 1.15 -1.03
C TYR A 253 18.82 -0.06 -1.93
N PRO A 254 18.12 -1.19 -1.77
CA PRO A 254 18.14 -2.29 -2.72
C PRO A 254 17.84 -1.77 -4.13
N ARG A 255 18.62 -2.19 -5.12
CA ARG A 255 18.59 -1.63 -6.47
C ARG A 255 18.32 -2.71 -7.51
N VAL A 256 17.60 -2.32 -8.56
CA VAL A 256 17.40 -3.07 -9.79
C VAL A 256 17.71 -2.17 -10.99
N ALA A 257 18.31 -2.70 -12.04
CA ALA A 257 18.68 -1.95 -13.24
C ALA A 257 17.72 -2.16 -14.43
N SER A 258 16.79 -3.10 -14.31
CA SER A 258 15.83 -3.41 -15.37
C SER A 258 14.59 -4.12 -14.83
N TRP A 259 13.55 -4.21 -15.64
CA TRP A 259 12.36 -5.01 -15.30
C TRP A 259 12.65 -6.51 -15.19
N LYS A 260 13.65 -7.03 -15.90
CA LYS A 260 14.11 -8.41 -15.69
C LYS A 260 14.67 -8.61 -14.28
N GLU A 261 15.46 -7.65 -13.78
CA GLU A 261 15.94 -7.71 -12.39
C GLU A 261 14.83 -7.51 -11.35
N VAL A 262 13.80 -6.72 -11.66
CA VAL A 262 12.57 -6.65 -10.85
C VAL A 262 11.94 -8.02 -10.75
N ARG A 263 11.73 -8.71 -11.87
CA ARG A 263 11.18 -10.07 -11.90
C ARG A 263 12.04 -11.00 -11.04
N ASP A 264 13.35 -11.02 -11.27
CA ASP A 264 14.26 -11.91 -10.54
C ASP A 264 14.30 -11.59 -9.03
N HIS A 265 14.13 -10.32 -8.64
CA HIS A 265 13.98 -9.92 -7.25
C HIS A 265 12.75 -10.57 -6.60
N PHE A 266 11.60 -10.53 -7.27
CA PHE A 266 10.37 -11.14 -6.75
C PHE A 266 10.40 -12.68 -6.83
N VAL A 267 11.05 -13.29 -7.84
CA VAL A 267 11.31 -14.75 -7.88
C VAL A 267 12.11 -15.19 -6.64
N ARG A 268 13.12 -14.43 -6.24
CA ARG A 268 13.93 -14.78 -5.05
C ARG A 268 13.15 -14.66 -3.75
N LEU A 269 12.20 -13.73 -3.66
CA LEU A 269 11.37 -13.55 -2.48
C LEU A 269 10.28 -14.62 -2.36
N ASP A 270 9.77 -15.09 -3.50
CA ASP A 270 8.78 -16.14 -3.59
C ASP A 270 9.10 -17.05 -4.79
N PRO A 271 9.78 -18.20 -4.56
CA PRO A 271 10.14 -19.13 -5.62
C PRO A 271 8.94 -19.67 -6.43
N ALA A 272 7.71 -19.57 -5.91
CA ALA A 272 6.49 -19.88 -6.66
C ALA A 272 6.13 -18.85 -7.76
N PHE A 273 6.94 -17.80 -7.91
CA PHE A 273 6.91 -16.81 -8.99
C PHE A 273 7.81 -17.22 -10.18
N ALA A 274 8.58 -18.31 -10.09
CA ALA A 274 9.26 -18.87 -11.25
C ALA A 274 8.24 -19.29 -12.32
N PRO A 275 8.47 -19.01 -13.62
CA PRO A 275 7.59 -19.50 -14.67
C PRO A 275 7.52 -21.03 -14.64
N ASP A 276 6.36 -21.60 -14.95
CA ASP A 276 6.17 -23.04 -15.20
C ASP A 276 6.94 -23.43 -16.47
N THR A 277 8.27 -23.47 -16.43
CA THR A 277 9.11 -23.93 -17.54
C THR A 277 9.06 -25.45 -17.73
N ALA A 278 8.20 -26.16 -17.00
CA ALA A 278 8.05 -27.61 -17.09
C ALA A 278 6.83 -28.09 -17.91
N ALA A 279 5.90 -27.20 -18.27
CA ALA A 279 4.66 -27.61 -18.96
C ALA A 279 4.76 -27.63 -20.50
N ASP A 280 5.72 -26.90 -21.10
CA ASP A 280 5.84 -26.78 -22.57
C ASP A 280 6.91 -27.68 -23.21
N ALA A 281 7.62 -28.51 -22.43
CA ALA A 281 8.68 -29.39 -22.94
C ALA A 281 8.22 -30.83 -23.28
N ALA A 282 6.93 -31.14 -23.16
CA ALA A 282 6.40 -32.50 -23.38
C ALA A 282 5.23 -32.51 -24.37
N SER A 283 5.51 -32.35 -25.65
CA SER A 283 4.68 -32.92 -26.73
C SER A 283 5.52 -33.12 -27.98
N PRO A 284 6.03 -34.34 -28.24
CA PRO A 284 6.47 -34.69 -29.58
C PRO A 284 5.22 -34.89 -30.43
N HIS A 285 4.99 -33.98 -31.38
CA HIS A 285 4.02 -34.21 -32.45
C HIS A 285 4.44 -35.44 -33.25
N HIS A 286 3.80 -36.58 -32.98
CA HIS A 286 3.80 -37.72 -33.88
C HIS A 286 2.95 -37.35 -35.10
N VAL A 287 3.64 -37.02 -36.20
CA VAL A 287 3.04 -37.03 -37.54
C VAL A 287 2.85 -38.50 -37.93
N VAL A 288 1.61 -38.97 -37.91
CA VAL A 288 1.23 -40.23 -38.58
C VAL A 288 0.80 -39.85 -39.98
N ILE A 289 1.63 -40.23 -40.96
CA ILE A 289 1.27 -40.28 -42.36
C ILE A 289 0.51 -41.59 -42.56
N GLU A 290 -0.79 -41.53 -42.79
CA GLU A 290 -1.54 -42.64 -43.38
C GLU A 290 -1.83 -42.35 -44.85
N THR A 291 -1.17 -43.14 -45.70
CA THR A 291 -1.52 -43.41 -47.08
C THR A 291 -2.93 -44.00 -47.20
N GLN A 292 -3.79 -43.37 -48.00
CA GLN A 292 -4.69 -44.01 -48.97
C GLN A 292 -5.09 -43.00 -50.05
#